data_AF-A0A7V4QDL5-F1
#
_entry.id   AF-A0A7V4QDL5-F1
#
_cell.length_a   1.000
_cell.length_b   1.000
_cell.length_c   1.000
_cell.angle_alpha   90.00
_cell.angle_beta   90.00
_cell.angle_gamma   90.00
#
_symmetry.space_group_name_H-M   'P 1'
#
loop_
_entity.id
_entity.type
_entity.pdbx_description
1 polymer ?
#
loop_
_entity_poly.entity_id
_entity_poly.type
_entity_poly.pdbx_seq_one_letter_code
_entity_poly.pdbx_strand_id
1 'polypeptide(L)'
;MASLKLLFIGDIFGRVGRNCVKINIPRAKELFNIDCIVANAENSAHGFGLTKSTAKELFDAGVDVLTGGNHTWDKLEINELFGCTNTIRPLNYSSILPGSGVVTI
;
A
#
# COMPACT_ATOMS: atom_id res chain seq x y z
N MET A 1 11.01 -5.46 -27.19
CA MET A 1 10.26 -4.35 -26.54
C MET A 1 10.64 -4.35 -25.07
N ALA A 2 10.79 -3.19 -24.45
CA ALA A 2 10.93 -3.13 -22.99
C ALA A 2 9.59 -3.57 -22.36
N SER A 3 9.62 -4.46 -21.37
CA SER A 3 8.44 -4.96 -20.66
C SER A 3 8.44 -4.42 -19.23
N LEU A 4 7.32 -3.85 -18.79
CA LEU A 4 7.13 -3.45 -17.39
C LEU A 4 6.98 -4.69 -16.51
N LYS A 5 7.72 -4.75 -15.41
CA LYS A 5 7.60 -5.78 -14.38
C LYS A 5 6.99 -5.21 -13.12
N LEU A 6 5.81 -5.74 -12.77
CA LEU A 6 5.07 -5.37 -11.58
C LEU A 6 5.20 -6.45 -10.51
N LEU A 7 5.42 -6.04 -9.26
CA LEU A 7 5.25 -6.87 -8.08
C LEU A 7 3.98 -6.46 -7.35
N PHE A 8 3.07 -7.41 -7.16
CA PHE A 8 1.92 -7.22 -6.30
C PHE A 8 2.12 -8.01 -5.01
N ILE A 9 2.02 -7.33 -3.86
CA ILE A 9 2.09 -7.93 -2.54
C ILE A 9 0.68 -7.99 -1.97
N GLY A 10 0.27 -9.19 -1.55
CA GLY A 10 -1.00 -9.38 -0.85
C GLY A 10 -1.04 -8.68 0.51
N ASP A 11 -2.09 -8.95 1.28
CA ASP A 11 -2.36 -8.30 2.56
C ASP A 11 -1.17 -8.28 3.51
N ILE A 12 -0.67 -7.09 3.76
CA ILE A 12 0.38 -6.85 4.75
C ILE A 12 -0.27 -6.81 6.13
N PHE A 13 -0.04 -7.86 6.91
CA PHE A 13 -0.69 -8.04 8.20
C PHE A 13 0.22 -7.66 9.38
N GLY A 14 -0.12 -6.54 10.04
CA GLY A 14 0.51 -6.07 11.27
C GLY A 14 2.03 -5.91 11.18
N ARG A 15 2.71 -5.94 12.35
CA ARG A 15 4.16 -5.73 12.43
C ARG A 15 4.96 -6.78 11.66
N VAL A 16 4.52 -8.04 11.70
CA VAL A 16 5.23 -9.14 11.04
C VAL A 16 5.23 -8.94 9.52
N GLY A 17 4.08 -8.65 8.92
CA GLY A 17 3.98 -8.36 7.50
C GLY A 17 4.86 -7.17 7.09
N ARG A 18 4.80 -6.05 7.82
CA ARG A 18 5.61 -4.87 7.52
C ARG A 18 7.11 -5.14 7.62
N ASN A 19 7.54 -5.94 8.60
CA ASN A 19 8.94 -6.38 8.71
C ASN A 19 9.38 -7.25 7.54
N CYS A 20 8.55 -8.21 7.11
CA CYS A 20 8.82 -9.03 5.93
C CYS A 20 9.00 -8.15 4.68
N VAL A 21 8.12 -7.19 4.49
CA VAL A 21 8.18 -6.25 3.35
C VAL A 21 9.47 -5.43 3.38
N LYS A 22 9.78 -4.81 4.51
CA LYS A 22 11.00 -3.99 4.70
C LYS A 22 12.29 -4.75 4.37
N ILE A 23 12.36 -6.05 4.72
CA ILE A 23 13.55 -6.87 4.50
C ILE A 23 13.64 -7.36 3.05
N ASN A 24 12.52 -7.74 2.44
CA ASN A 24 12.53 -8.49 1.18
C ASN A 24 12.33 -7.62 -0.08
N ILE A 25 11.63 -6.48 0.00
CA ILE A 25 11.39 -5.65 -1.19
C ILE A 25 12.69 -5.21 -1.85
N PRO A 26 13.69 -4.63 -1.14
CA PRO A 26 14.90 -4.12 -1.80
C PRO A 26 15.61 -5.22 -2.59
N ARG A 27 15.73 -6.41 -1.99
CA ARG A 27 16.31 -7.59 -2.64
C ARG A 27 15.48 -8.09 -3.82
N ALA A 28 14.15 -8.13 -3.69
CA ALA A 28 13.27 -8.58 -4.78
C ALA A 28 13.34 -7.61 -5.97
N LYS A 29 13.39 -6.31 -5.70
CA LYS A 29 13.50 -5.26 -6.71
C LYS A 29 14.75 -5.44 -7.57
N GLU A 30 15.90 -5.69 -6.94
CA GLU A 30 17.17 -5.97 -7.61
C GLU A 30 17.14 -7.32 -8.37
N LEU A 31 16.70 -8.39 -7.70
CA LEU A 31 16.76 -9.74 -8.26
C LEU A 31 15.87 -9.90 -9.51
N PHE A 32 14.69 -9.29 -9.50
CA PHE A 32 13.70 -9.46 -10.57
C PHE A 32 13.65 -8.28 -11.54
N ASN A 33 14.40 -7.20 -11.27
CA ASN A 33 14.35 -5.91 -11.99
C ASN A 33 12.92 -5.36 -12.01
N ILE A 34 12.36 -5.12 -10.83
CA ILE A 34 10.96 -4.69 -10.67
C ILE A 34 10.86 -3.18 -10.90
N ASP A 35 9.93 -2.77 -11.77
CA ASP A 35 9.71 -1.38 -12.14
C ASP A 35 8.67 -0.71 -11.24
N CYS A 36 7.67 -1.46 -10.77
CA CYS A 36 6.59 -0.96 -9.92
C CYS A 36 6.17 -2.00 -8.88
N ILE A 37 5.94 -1.56 -7.65
CA ILE A 37 5.50 -2.38 -6.52
C ILE A 37 4.18 -1.85 -5.98
N VAL A 38 3.16 -2.71 -5.96
CA VAL A 38 1.84 -2.44 -5.38
C VAL A 38 1.65 -3.36 -4.18
N ALA A 39 1.08 -2.86 -3.08
CA ALA A 39 0.79 -3.69 -1.92
C ALA A 39 -0.58 -3.41 -1.29
N ASN A 40 -1.30 -4.45 -0.88
CA ASN A 40 -2.48 -4.29 -0.04
C ASN A 40 -2.06 -4.04 1.41
N ALA A 41 -2.44 -2.89 1.95
CA ALA A 41 -2.06 -2.43 3.27
C ALA A 41 -3.23 -2.41 4.28
N GLU A 42 -4.38 -2.98 3.95
CA GLU A 42 -5.59 -2.86 4.77
C GLU A 42 -5.47 -3.41 6.19
N ASN A 43 -4.50 -4.30 6.46
CA ASN A 43 -4.27 -4.91 7.77
C ASN A 43 -2.97 -4.44 8.44
N SER A 44 -2.37 -3.36 7.94
CA SER A 44 -1.01 -2.96 8.32
C SER A 44 -0.93 -2.41 9.75
N ALA A 45 -1.96 -1.76 10.27
CA ALA A 45 -1.97 -1.16 11.60
C ALA A 45 -2.60 -2.07 12.66
N HIS A 46 -1.79 -2.85 13.37
CA HIS A 46 -2.25 -3.77 14.41
C HIS A 46 -3.34 -4.76 13.93
N GLY A 47 -3.29 -5.15 12.65
CA GLY A 47 -4.20 -6.11 12.02
C GLY A 47 -5.40 -5.49 11.31
N PHE A 48 -5.69 -4.19 11.49
CA PHE A 48 -6.85 -3.53 10.90
C PHE A 48 -6.56 -2.05 10.57
N GLY A 49 -6.76 -1.67 9.32
CA GLY A 49 -6.52 -0.34 8.78
C GLY A 49 -5.05 0.01 8.60
N LEU A 50 -4.82 1.29 8.32
CA LEU A 50 -3.52 1.85 7.96
C LEU A 50 -3.34 3.22 8.65
N THR A 51 -2.26 3.40 9.41
CA THR A 51 -1.87 4.70 9.98
C THR A 51 -0.81 5.37 9.11
N LYS A 52 -0.55 6.66 9.32
CA LYS A 52 0.52 7.37 8.60
C LYS A 52 1.89 6.73 8.82
N SER A 53 2.18 6.33 10.06
CA SER A 53 3.45 5.71 10.42
C SER A 53 3.64 4.39 9.68
N THR A 54 2.62 3.53 9.66
CA THR A 54 2.68 2.24 8.96
C THR A 54 2.70 2.40 7.44
N ALA A 55 1.99 3.38 6.87
CA ALA A 55 2.08 3.69 5.44
C ALA A 55 3.49 4.17 5.07
N LYS A 56 4.06 5.08 5.87
CA LYS A 56 5.43 5.55 5.69
C LYS A 56 6.44 4.41 5.72
N GLU A 57 6.33 3.46 6.65
CA GLU A 57 7.19 2.28 6.69
C GLU A 57 7.17 1.48 5.37
N LEU A 58 6.00 1.38 4.72
CA LEU A 58 5.83 0.64 3.47
C LEU A 58 6.36 1.41 2.25
N PHE A 59 6.10 2.72 2.18
CA PHE A 59 6.68 3.57 1.14
C PHE A 59 8.21 3.61 1.25
N ASP A 60 8.75 3.76 2.47
CA ASP A 60 10.20 3.73 2.72
C ASP A 60 10.82 2.36 2.38
N ALA A 61 10.05 1.27 2.44
CA ALA A 61 10.48 -0.05 2.00
C ALA A 61 10.54 -0.20 0.46
N GLY A 62 9.97 0.75 -0.28
CA GLY A 62 9.98 0.78 -1.74
C GLY A 62 8.66 0.40 -2.41
N VAL A 63 7.54 0.37 -1.68
CA VAL A 63 6.21 0.24 -2.30
C VAL A 63 5.84 1.55 -3.01
N ASP A 64 5.33 1.48 -4.23
CA ASP A 64 4.95 2.64 -5.03
C ASP A 64 3.46 3.01 -4.86
N VAL A 65 2.59 2.01 -4.66
CA VAL A 65 1.15 2.18 -4.45
C VAL A 65 0.65 1.30 -3.31
N LEU A 66 -0.11 1.89 -2.39
CA LEU A 66 -0.83 1.15 -1.36
C LEU A 66 -2.31 1.04 -1.71
N THR A 67 -2.84 -0.17 -1.75
CA THR A 67 -4.28 -0.41 -1.85
C THR A 67 -4.88 -0.69 -0.47
N GLY A 68 -6.16 -0.40 -0.32
CA GLY A 68 -6.96 -0.80 0.84
C GLY A 68 -7.91 -1.95 0.55
N GLY A 69 -8.89 -2.11 1.43
CA GLY A 69 -9.94 -3.13 1.38
C GLY A 69 -11.09 -2.77 2.29
N ASN A 70 -11.70 -3.77 2.96
CA ASN A 70 -12.79 -3.52 3.89
C ASN A 70 -12.33 -2.82 5.18
N HIS A 71 -11.07 -2.96 5.58
CA HIS A 71 -10.52 -2.31 6.78
C HIS A 71 -9.96 -0.90 6.54
N THR A 72 -10.19 -0.32 5.35
CA THR A 72 -9.62 0.98 4.94
C THR A 72 -9.81 2.09 5.98
N TRP A 73 -11.00 2.21 6.57
CA TRP A 73 -11.35 3.32 7.48
C TRP A 73 -11.20 2.99 8.97
N ASP A 74 -10.67 1.82 9.33
CA ASP A 74 -10.52 1.41 10.74
C ASP A 74 -9.49 2.26 11.51
N LYS A 75 -8.67 3.04 10.80
CA LYS A 75 -7.80 4.08 11.36
C LYS A 75 -8.15 5.42 10.72
N LEU A 76 -8.56 6.39 11.54
CA LEU A 76 -8.94 7.73 11.07
C LEU A 76 -7.83 8.46 10.32
N GLU A 77 -6.57 8.14 10.63
CA GLU A 77 -5.37 8.67 9.96
C GLU A 77 -5.34 8.39 8.44
N ILE A 78 -6.08 7.39 7.92
CA ILE A 78 -6.16 7.10 6.49
C ILE A 78 -6.60 8.32 5.67
N ASN A 79 -7.45 9.16 6.25
CA ASN A 79 -8.00 10.34 5.59
C ASN A 79 -6.90 11.36 5.24
N GLU A 80 -5.79 11.35 5.97
CA GLU A 80 -4.67 12.25 5.76
C GLU A 80 -3.69 11.70 4.70
N LEU A 81 -3.81 10.42 4.33
CA LEU A 81 -3.06 9.80 3.23
C LEU A 81 -3.73 10.06 1.89
N PHE A 82 -5.06 10.08 1.87
CA PHE A 82 -5.82 10.34 0.66
C PHE A 82 -5.50 11.71 0.04
N GLY A 83 -5.06 11.70 -1.22
CA GLY A 83 -4.65 12.90 -1.95
C GLY A 83 -3.23 13.38 -1.65
N CYS A 84 -2.58 12.84 -0.61
CA CYS A 84 -1.21 13.17 -0.24
C CYS A 84 -0.21 12.10 -0.71
N THR A 85 -0.64 10.85 -0.77
CA THR A 85 0.18 9.69 -1.17
C THR A 85 -0.52 8.86 -2.23
N ASN A 86 0.21 7.94 -2.86
CA ASN A 86 -0.34 6.93 -3.77
C ASN A 86 -1.09 5.83 -3.00
N THR A 87 -2.08 6.22 -2.19
CA THR A 87 -2.92 5.33 -1.39
C THR A 87 -4.34 5.38 -1.93
N ILE A 88 -4.86 4.22 -2.34
CA ILE A 88 -6.19 4.07 -2.93
C ILE A 88 -7.09 3.18 -2.08
N ARG A 89 -8.40 3.38 -2.20
CA ARG A 89 -9.45 2.62 -1.49
C ARG A 89 -10.35 1.87 -2.48
N PRO A 90 -11.22 0.93 -2.05
CA PRO A 90 -12.10 0.24 -2.99
C PRO A 90 -12.99 1.22 -3.78
N LEU A 91 -12.96 1.13 -5.11
CA LEU A 91 -13.64 2.09 -6.01
C LEU A 91 -15.17 2.10 -5.83
N ASN A 92 -15.75 0.96 -5.46
CA ASN A 92 -17.19 0.75 -5.32
C ASN A 92 -17.82 1.36 -4.07
N TYR A 93 -17.06 2.11 -3.25
CA TYR A 93 -17.62 2.95 -2.20
C TYR A 93 -18.13 4.30 -2.74
N SER A 94 -19.11 4.88 -2.03
CA SER A 94 -19.70 6.17 -2.37
C SER A 94 -18.64 7.24 -2.62
N SER A 95 -18.83 8.05 -3.66
CA SER A 95 -17.93 9.15 -4.02
C SER A 95 -17.89 10.28 -3.00
N ILE A 96 -18.82 10.30 -2.03
CA ILE A 96 -18.80 11.25 -0.91
C ILE A 96 -17.73 10.92 0.12
N LEU A 97 -17.25 9.66 0.15
CA LEU A 97 -16.19 9.25 1.06
C LEU A 97 -14.83 9.70 0.52
N PRO A 98 -13.91 10.10 1.41
CA PRO A 98 -12.60 10.59 1.01
C PRO A 98 -11.77 9.49 0.33
N GLY A 99 -10.82 9.92 -0.48
CA GLY A 99 -9.91 9.05 -1.22
C GLY A 99 -10.43 8.60 -2.59
N SER A 100 -9.49 8.22 -3.44
CA SER A 100 -9.73 7.72 -4.79
C SER A 100 -9.65 6.20 -4.83
N GLY A 101 -10.41 5.59 -5.75
CA GLY A 101 -10.24 4.17 -6.09
C GLY A 101 -9.24 3.89 -7.19
N VAL A 102 -8.61 4.93 -7.73
CA VAL A 102 -7.67 4.86 -8.85
C VAL A 102 -6.53 5.86 -8.63
N VAL A 103 -5.32 5.48 -9.07
CA VAL A 103 -4.14 6.35 -9.14
C VAL A 103 -3.39 6.08 -10.44
N THR A 104 -2.73 7.10 -10.98
CA THR A 104 -1.82 7.00 -12.12
C THR A 104 -0.42 7.35 -11.65
N ILE A 105 0.55 6.51 -11.99
CA ILE A 105 1.96 6.60 -11.61
C ILE A 105 2.84 6.59 -12.85
#